data_AF-A0A2S8FDQ1-F1
#
_entry.id   AF-A0A2S8FDQ1-F1
#
_cell.length_a   1.000
_cell.length_b   1.000
_cell.length_c   1.000
_cell.angle_alpha   90.00
_cell.angle_beta   90.00
_cell.angle_gamma   90.00
#
_symmetry.space_group_name_H-M   'P 1'
#
loop_
_entity.id
_entity.type
_entity.pdbx_description
1 polymer ?
#
loop_
_entity_poly.entity_id
_entity_poly.type
_entity_poly.pdbx_seq_one_letter_code
_entity_poly.pdbx_strand_id
1 'polypeptide(L)'
;MEDVATNTSSPVQLKSPRRLLSRCLSVGLFLLIALPLTWVCFAGDMVCQGGITVFSSGGRPQYSQDWEHGWPYVFLNRNYNGYGSSPLAFGEGRLKLYWGCLLGDLFVYLTILGTLAWLCRGQRPDDRMRFSFTLRTALVGVTLFCLVTANVANSCLQSQREEEIRRQLSSAGQVVGPRYIGPRWYSRLGLNEFTPWKMEGIESINLRSTELGEMQLAAVYPKLAELSQLSILKLHDKTFSEEEIALLLTARRRWPIRQLSISNMNLTGHLLKDVQSLPAVEELSISSAALDDEGFAVISQWTSLESISIRKAAITAKSVKLAAEMPNLREINFYDTDISDADCEILKRRNIKFLTRASAFSVETAPDGSLRFVFGED
;
A
#
# COMPACT_ATOMS: atom_id res chain seq x y z
N MET A 1 -75.03 -38.16 36.94
CA MET A 1 -75.53 -36.84 36.51
C MET A 1 -74.79 -35.81 37.35
N GLU A 2 -73.47 -35.61 37.19
CA GLU A 2 -72.74 -35.17 35.96
C GLU A 2 -73.39 -33.88 35.42
N ASP A 3 -72.72 -32.72 35.30
CA ASP A 3 -71.36 -32.41 34.86
C ASP A 3 -70.75 -31.26 35.70
N VAL A 4 -69.50 -31.26 36.18
CA VAL A 4 -68.16 -31.27 35.54
C VAL A 4 -67.81 -29.99 34.74
N ALA A 5 -66.95 -29.21 35.40
CA ALA A 5 -66.12 -28.05 35.03
C ALA A 5 -65.83 -27.75 33.54
N THR A 6 -65.72 -26.46 33.21
CA THR A 6 -64.63 -25.98 32.33
C THR A 6 -64.12 -24.60 32.74
N ASN A 7 -62.88 -24.61 33.22
CA ASN A 7 -62.00 -23.48 33.48
C ASN A 7 -61.41 -23.05 32.13
N THR A 8 -61.74 -21.85 31.63
CA THR A 8 -61.24 -21.35 30.35
C THR A 8 -59.78 -20.93 30.49
N SER A 9 -58.87 -21.84 30.14
CA SER A 9 -57.47 -21.55 29.91
C SER A 9 -57.32 -20.78 28.59
N SER A 10 -56.71 -19.59 28.67
CA SER A 10 -56.26 -18.80 27.52
C SER A 10 -55.24 -19.61 26.68
N PRO A 11 -55.34 -19.62 25.34
CA PRO A 11 -54.45 -20.42 24.52
C PRO A 11 -53.06 -19.78 24.50
N VAL A 12 -52.07 -20.50 25.01
CA VAL A 12 -50.65 -20.21 24.78
C VAL A 12 -50.41 -20.34 23.27
N GLN A 13 -50.24 -19.21 22.57
CA GLN A 13 -49.89 -19.21 21.16
C GLN A 13 -48.49 -19.82 20.97
N LEU A 14 -48.45 -21.11 20.62
CA LEU A 14 -47.24 -21.76 20.12
C LEU A 14 -46.84 -21.10 18.80
N LYS A 15 -45.72 -20.36 18.81
CA LYS A 15 -45.12 -19.79 17.60
C LYS A 15 -44.88 -20.91 16.57
N SER A 16 -45.54 -20.82 15.42
CA SER A 16 -45.52 -21.84 14.37
C SER A 16 -44.08 -22.22 13.94
N PRO A 17 -43.74 -23.53 13.82
CA PRO A 17 -42.39 -24.00 13.52
C PRO A 17 -41.84 -23.48 12.17
N ARG A 18 -42.71 -23.18 11.20
CA ARG A 18 -42.31 -22.61 9.90
C ARG A 18 -41.62 -21.25 10.01
N ARG A 19 -42.02 -20.39 10.95
CA ARG A 19 -41.37 -19.07 11.16
C ARG A 19 -39.97 -19.23 11.77
N LEU A 20 -39.79 -20.19 12.67
CA LEU A 20 -38.49 -20.54 13.24
C LEU A 20 -37.54 -21.09 12.17
N LEU A 21 -38.03 -22.03 11.34
CA LEU A 21 -37.24 -22.60 10.24
C LEU A 21 -36.78 -21.54 9.22
N SER A 22 -37.67 -20.61 8.82
CA SER A 22 -37.32 -19.54 7.87
C SER A 22 -36.29 -18.56 8.44
N ARG A 23 -36.34 -18.29 9.75
CA ARG A 23 -35.38 -17.43 10.44
C ARG A 23 -34.02 -18.10 10.52
N CYS A 24 -33.97 -19.38 10.89
CA CYS A 24 -32.75 -20.18 10.89
C CYS A 24 -32.12 -20.27 9.49
N LEU A 25 -32.92 -20.51 8.44
CA LEU A 25 -32.43 -20.52 7.06
C LEU A 25 -31.85 -19.17 6.62
N SER A 26 -32.52 -18.06 6.96
CA SER A 26 -32.03 -16.72 6.58
C SER A 26 -30.74 -16.32 7.30
N VAL A 27 -30.56 -16.75 8.56
CA VAL A 27 -29.32 -16.51 9.33
C VAL A 27 -28.21 -17.43 8.84
N GLY A 28 -28.53 -18.69 8.54
CA GLY A 28 -27.58 -19.65 7.96
C GLY A 28 -27.07 -19.20 6.59
N LEU A 29 -27.95 -18.67 5.73
CA LEU A 29 -27.56 -18.14 4.42
C LEU A 29 -26.69 -16.89 4.54
N PHE A 30 -26.99 -15.98 5.49
CA PHE A 30 -26.13 -14.82 5.74
C PHE A 30 -24.74 -15.25 6.23
N LEU A 31 -24.67 -16.20 7.17
CA LEU A 31 -23.38 -16.74 7.64
C LEU A 31 -22.61 -17.41 6.50
N LEU A 32 -23.27 -18.17 5.63
CA LEU A 32 -22.66 -18.83 4.47
C LEU A 32 -22.13 -17.87 3.41
N ILE A 33 -22.66 -16.66 3.29
CA ILE A 33 -22.23 -15.67 2.29
C ILE A 33 -21.26 -14.66 2.91
N ALA A 34 -21.58 -14.15 4.10
CA ALA A 34 -20.80 -13.12 4.76
C ALA A 34 -19.45 -13.64 5.26
N LEU A 35 -19.35 -14.85 5.84
CA LEU A 35 -18.07 -15.37 6.30
C LEU A 35 -17.06 -15.54 5.15
N PRO A 36 -17.41 -16.17 4.02
CA PRO A 36 -16.48 -16.29 2.89
C PRO A 36 -16.15 -14.94 2.25
N LEU A 37 -17.11 -14.02 2.12
CA LEU A 37 -16.83 -12.66 1.61
C LEU A 37 -15.92 -11.88 2.55
N THR A 38 -16.11 -11.98 3.87
CA THR A 38 -15.14 -11.42 4.83
C THR A 38 -13.79 -12.11 4.68
N TRP A 39 -13.75 -13.44 4.54
CA TRP A 39 -12.49 -14.18 4.40
C TRP A 39 -11.72 -13.84 3.11
N VAL A 40 -12.42 -13.61 2.00
CA VAL A 40 -11.83 -13.19 0.71
C VAL A 40 -11.43 -11.71 0.72
N CYS A 41 -12.19 -10.83 1.38
CA CYS A 41 -11.83 -9.42 1.54
C CYS A 41 -10.68 -9.19 2.55
N PHE A 42 -10.38 -10.17 3.41
CA PHE A 42 -9.27 -10.18 4.37
C PHE A 42 -8.25 -11.29 4.06
N ALA A 43 -8.03 -11.57 2.77
CA ALA A 43 -6.93 -12.42 2.38
C ALA A 43 -5.65 -11.85 3.02
N GLY A 44 -4.98 -12.64 3.87
CA GLY A 44 -4.01 -12.14 4.85
C GLY A 44 -2.99 -11.17 4.28
N ASP A 45 -2.40 -10.33 5.13
CA ASP A 45 -1.38 -9.38 4.75
C ASP A 45 0.01 -10.02 4.82
N MET A 46 0.86 -9.70 3.85
CA MET A 46 2.23 -10.19 3.84
C MET A 46 3.00 -9.58 5.01
N VAL A 47 3.69 -10.42 5.78
CA VAL A 47 4.49 -10.04 6.94
C VAL A 47 5.96 -9.91 6.59
N CYS A 48 6.44 -10.76 5.68
CA CYS A 48 7.85 -10.83 5.34
C CYS A 48 8.04 -11.51 3.98
N GLN A 49 8.96 -10.99 3.18
CA GLN A 49 9.54 -11.66 2.03
C GLN A 49 11.02 -11.98 2.30
N GLY A 50 11.33 -13.27 2.45
CA GLY A 50 12.70 -13.79 2.53
C GLY A 50 13.42 -13.66 1.19
N GLY A 51 14.70 -13.29 1.26
CA GLY A 51 15.54 -12.82 0.16
C GLY A 51 15.70 -13.76 -1.04
N ILE A 52 16.27 -13.19 -2.10
CA ILE A 52 16.50 -13.85 -3.39
C ILE A 52 17.60 -14.89 -3.21
N THR A 53 17.27 -16.17 -3.39
CA THR A 53 18.30 -17.21 -3.57
C THR A 53 18.57 -17.35 -5.06
N VAL A 54 19.61 -16.67 -5.56
CA VAL A 54 20.08 -16.87 -6.95
C VAL A 54 20.92 -18.14 -6.97
N PHE A 55 20.38 -19.23 -7.51
CA PHE A 55 21.20 -20.39 -7.85
C PHE A 55 22.08 -20.01 -9.04
N SER A 56 23.41 -20.18 -8.91
CA SER A 56 24.34 -19.92 -9.99
C SER A 56 24.05 -20.83 -11.19
N SER A 57 24.12 -20.22 -12.39
CA SER A 57 23.83 -20.78 -13.73
C SER A 57 22.38 -21.24 -13.97
N GLY A 58 21.52 -20.29 -14.36
CA GLY A 58 20.20 -20.56 -14.95
C GLY A 58 19.02 -20.65 -13.99
N GLY A 59 19.24 -20.46 -12.69
CA GLY A 59 18.18 -20.48 -11.67
C GLY A 59 17.32 -19.23 -11.68
N ARG A 60 16.00 -19.43 -11.75
CA ARG A 60 15.01 -18.37 -11.54
C ARG A 60 15.03 -17.91 -10.06
N PRO A 61 14.94 -16.61 -9.77
CA PRO A 61 14.90 -16.11 -8.39
C PRO A 61 13.68 -16.68 -7.66
N GLN A 62 13.92 -17.31 -6.50
CA GLN A 62 12.87 -17.77 -5.60
C GLN A 62 12.72 -16.80 -4.42
N TYR A 63 11.48 -16.61 -3.99
CA TYR A 63 11.11 -15.79 -2.85
C TYR A 63 10.40 -16.66 -1.81
N SER A 64 10.76 -16.50 -0.54
CA SER A 64 9.95 -16.97 0.59
C SER A 64 9.03 -15.84 1.01
N GLN A 65 7.76 -16.09 1.26
CA GLN A 65 6.78 -15.07 1.68
C GLN A 65 5.96 -15.60 2.84
N ASP A 66 5.90 -14.85 3.94
CA ASP A 66 5.05 -15.12 5.09
C ASP A 66 3.85 -14.17 5.05
N TRP A 67 2.66 -14.70 5.29
CA TRP A 67 1.39 -13.97 5.33
C TRP A 67 0.70 -14.19 6.67
N GLU A 68 0.14 -13.14 7.25
CA GLU A 68 -0.60 -13.18 8.51
C GLU A 68 -1.91 -12.41 8.34
N HIS A 69 -2.98 -12.98 8.87
CA HIS A 69 -4.30 -12.39 8.75
C HIS A 69 -4.51 -11.39 9.90
N GLY A 70 -5.12 -10.25 9.61
CA GLY A 70 -5.42 -9.25 10.64
C GLY A 70 -6.51 -9.73 11.62
N TRP A 71 -6.67 -9.02 12.74
CA TRP A 71 -7.77 -9.28 13.69
C TRP A 71 -9.12 -9.14 12.99
N PRO A 72 -10.14 -9.99 13.24
CA PRO A 72 -10.22 -11.07 14.25
C PRO A 72 -9.80 -12.44 13.71
N TYR A 73 -8.82 -12.50 12.80
CA TYR A 73 -8.41 -13.74 12.14
C TYR A 73 -6.89 -14.00 12.26
N VAL A 74 -6.22 -13.50 13.31
CA VAL A 74 -4.74 -13.60 13.50
C VAL A 74 -4.24 -15.03 13.74
N PHE A 75 -5.11 -16.02 13.64
CA PHE A 75 -4.78 -17.42 13.87
C PHE A 75 -4.21 -18.15 12.66
N LEU A 76 -4.14 -17.53 11.48
CA LEU A 76 -3.66 -18.19 10.26
C LEU A 76 -2.41 -17.50 9.72
N ASN A 77 -1.31 -18.25 9.65
CA ASN A 77 -0.11 -17.84 8.92
C ASN A 77 0.13 -18.79 7.74
N ARG A 78 0.60 -18.23 6.65
CA ARG A 78 0.97 -18.96 5.46
C ARG A 78 2.39 -18.58 5.03
N ASN A 79 3.27 -19.57 4.97
CA ASN A 79 4.57 -19.44 4.31
C ASN A 79 4.44 -19.96 2.86
N TYR A 80 4.96 -19.23 1.88
CA TYR A 80 4.94 -19.55 0.46
C TYR A 80 6.34 -19.45 -0.14
N ASN A 81 6.77 -20.45 -0.90
CA ASN A 81 8.03 -20.41 -1.65
C ASN A 81 7.74 -20.38 -3.16
N GLY A 82 8.06 -19.29 -3.86
CA GLY A 82 7.89 -19.16 -5.33
C GLY A 82 7.38 -17.79 -5.81
N TYR A 83 6.70 -17.72 -6.96
CA TYR A 83 6.21 -16.49 -7.61
C TYR A 83 4.84 -15.97 -7.12
N GLY A 84 4.32 -16.47 -5.99
CA GLY A 84 2.94 -16.26 -5.58
C GLY A 84 2.67 -14.85 -5.05
N SER A 85 2.29 -13.90 -5.91
CA SER A 85 1.93 -12.54 -5.46
C SER A 85 0.56 -12.45 -4.75
N SER A 86 -0.08 -13.60 -4.48
CA SER A 86 -1.45 -13.66 -3.97
C SER A 86 -1.54 -14.59 -2.76
N PRO A 87 -2.24 -14.18 -1.69
CA PRO A 87 -2.57 -15.06 -0.57
C PRO A 87 -3.46 -16.24 -1.01
N LEU A 88 -4.03 -16.20 -2.22
CA LEU A 88 -4.85 -17.24 -2.85
C LEU A 88 -4.10 -18.13 -3.85
N ALA A 89 -2.78 -17.96 -4.06
CA ALA A 89 -2.04 -18.85 -4.95
C ALA A 89 -2.11 -20.30 -4.41
N PHE A 90 -2.50 -21.30 -5.20
CA PHE A 90 -2.55 -22.70 -4.75
C PHE A 90 -1.39 -23.46 -5.39
N GLY A 91 -0.42 -23.93 -4.61
CA GLY A 91 0.70 -24.71 -5.17
C GLY A 91 1.83 -25.05 -4.22
N GLU A 92 2.34 -24.09 -3.44
CA GLU A 92 3.66 -24.24 -2.79
C GLU A 92 3.72 -23.72 -1.33
N GLY A 93 2.58 -23.51 -0.68
CA GLY A 93 2.53 -22.92 0.67
C GLY A 93 2.33 -23.91 1.82
N ARG A 94 2.98 -23.65 2.97
CA ARG A 94 2.67 -24.31 4.26
C ARG A 94 1.78 -23.41 5.12
N LEU A 95 0.62 -23.93 5.53
CA LEU A 95 -0.30 -23.26 6.44
C LEU A 95 0.01 -23.63 7.89
N LYS A 96 0.10 -22.63 8.77
CA LYS A 96 0.23 -22.78 10.22
C LYS A 96 -1.00 -22.17 10.90
N LEU A 97 -1.61 -22.93 11.79
CA LEU A 97 -2.78 -22.53 12.56
C LEU A 97 -2.42 -22.31 14.03
N TYR A 98 -2.74 -21.12 14.55
CA TYR A 98 -2.54 -20.72 15.95
C TYR A 98 -3.86 -20.79 16.70
N TRP A 99 -4.16 -21.96 17.26
CA TRP A 99 -5.42 -22.21 17.99
C TRP A 99 -5.70 -21.25 19.15
N GLY A 100 -4.66 -20.76 19.84
CA GLY A 100 -4.81 -19.79 20.92
C GLY A 100 -5.41 -18.47 20.45
N CYS A 101 -4.93 -17.94 19.32
CA CYS A 101 -5.47 -16.72 18.70
C CYS A 101 -6.92 -16.91 18.28
N LEU A 102 -7.25 -18.07 17.67
CA LEU A 102 -8.61 -18.41 17.26
C LEU A 102 -9.57 -18.43 18.46
N LEU A 103 -9.15 -19.05 19.57
CA LEU A 103 -9.96 -19.10 20.79
C LEU A 103 -10.16 -17.71 21.39
N GLY A 104 -9.13 -16.85 21.35
CA GLY A 104 -9.22 -15.45 21.78
C GLY A 104 -10.22 -14.66 20.94
N ASP A 105 -10.13 -14.76 19.61
CA ASP A 105 -11.05 -14.07 18.69
C ASP A 105 -12.49 -14.56 18.88
N LEU A 106 -12.68 -15.87 19.05
CA LEU A 106 -13.99 -16.47 19.30
C LEU A 106 -14.56 -16.05 20.67
N PHE A 107 -13.72 -15.91 21.70
CA PHE A 107 -14.14 -15.39 22.99
C PHE A 107 -14.60 -13.93 22.92
N VAL A 108 -13.84 -13.06 22.25
CA VAL A 108 -14.23 -11.65 22.05
C VAL A 108 -15.55 -11.57 21.27
N TYR A 109 -15.69 -12.35 20.20
CA TYR A 109 -16.91 -12.41 19.41
C TYR A 109 -18.13 -12.85 20.22
N LEU A 110 -17.99 -13.92 21.03
CA LEU A 110 -19.05 -14.38 21.92
C LEU A 110 -19.39 -13.36 23.01
N THR A 111 -18.40 -12.61 23.50
CA THR A 111 -18.60 -11.56 24.51
C THR A 111 -19.40 -10.38 23.93
N ILE A 112 -19.09 -9.96 22.70
CA ILE A 112 -19.85 -8.92 22.00
C ILE A 112 -21.29 -9.39 21.73
N LEU A 113 -21.47 -10.63 21.27
CA LEU A 113 -22.80 -11.20 21.08
C LEU A 113 -23.58 -11.32 22.40
N GLY A 114 -22.92 -11.75 23.47
CA GLY A 114 -23.51 -11.91 24.80
C GLY A 114 -23.95 -10.57 25.39
N THR A 115 -23.11 -9.54 25.29
CA THR A 115 -23.44 -8.17 25.75
C THR A 115 -24.59 -7.56 24.96
N LEU A 116 -24.62 -7.72 23.64
CA LEU A 116 -25.76 -7.29 22.81
C LEU A 116 -27.04 -8.05 23.14
N ALA A 117 -26.97 -9.37 23.34
CA ALA A 117 -28.11 -10.18 23.74
C ALA A 117 -28.64 -9.79 25.14
N TRP A 118 -27.74 -9.44 26.05
CA TRP A 118 -28.08 -8.93 27.38
C TRP A 118 -28.74 -7.55 27.33
N LEU A 119 -28.17 -6.61 26.57
CA LEU A 119 -28.77 -5.29 26.31
C LEU A 119 -30.17 -5.42 25.69
N CYS A 120 -30.37 -6.40 24.81
CA CYS A 120 -31.68 -6.70 24.23
C CYS A 120 -32.68 -7.31 25.24
N ARG A 121 -32.21 -7.97 26.31
CA ARG A 121 -33.08 -8.58 27.35
C ARG A 121 -33.47 -7.58 28.45
N GLY A 122 -32.74 -6.47 28.61
CA GLY A 122 -32.98 -5.47 29.66
C GLY A 122 -34.13 -4.48 29.41
N GLN A 123 -34.81 -4.53 28.26
CA GLN A 123 -35.91 -3.60 27.95
C GLN A 123 -37.22 -4.04 28.63
N ARG A 124 -37.55 -3.45 29.78
CA ARG A 124 -38.92 -3.44 30.32
C ARG A 124 -39.83 -2.57 29.43
N PRO A 125 -41.15 -2.83 29.37
CA PRO A 125 -42.01 -2.35 28.28
C PRO A 125 -42.31 -0.85 28.22
N ASP A 126 -41.84 -0.02 29.17
CA ASP A 126 -42.56 1.22 29.50
C ASP A 126 -41.81 2.55 29.32
N ASP A 127 -40.69 2.62 28.60
CA ASP A 127 -40.06 3.92 28.32
C ASP A 127 -39.72 4.17 26.84
N ARG A 128 -39.99 5.42 26.42
CA ARG A 128 -40.28 5.92 25.07
C ARG A 128 -39.13 5.87 24.03
N MET A 129 -38.09 5.07 24.23
CA MET A 129 -36.98 4.94 23.28
C MET A 129 -37.00 3.56 22.63
N ARG A 130 -37.87 3.40 21.62
CA ARG A 130 -38.08 2.14 20.88
C ARG A 130 -36.99 1.90 19.84
N PHE A 131 -35.81 1.47 20.26
CA PHE A 131 -34.88 0.78 19.35
C PHE A 131 -35.07 -0.73 19.49
N SER A 132 -35.97 -1.32 18.68
CA SER A 132 -36.16 -2.77 18.63
C SER A 132 -35.03 -3.41 17.82
N PHE A 133 -33.91 -3.72 18.46
CA PHE A 133 -32.82 -4.46 17.81
C PHE A 133 -33.27 -5.91 17.56
N THR A 134 -33.48 -6.25 16.30
CA THR A 134 -33.65 -7.65 15.87
C THR A 134 -32.30 -8.37 15.91
N LEU A 135 -32.31 -9.72 15.99
CA LEU A 135 -31.08 -10.53 15.89
C LEU A 135 -30.28 -10.19 14.63
N ARG A 136 -30.96 -9.83 13.53
CA ARG A 136 -30.32 -9.41 12.28
C ARG A 136 -29.57 -8.09 12.44
N THR A 137 -30.17 -7.08 13.07
CA THR A 137 -29.52 -5.78 13.31
C THR A 137 -28.36 -5.90 14.30
N ALA A 138 -28.46 -6.80 15.30
CA ALA A 138 -27.34 -7.09 16.19
C ALA A 138 -26.18 -7.73 15.42
N LEU A 139 -26.46 -8.74 14.59
CA LEU A 139 -25.44 -9.45 13.83
C LEU A 139 -24.73 -8.52 12.83
N VAL A 140 -25.49 -7.68 12.11
CA VAL A 140 -24.92 -6.62 11.25
C VAL A 140 -24.08 -5.63 12.05
N GLY A 141 -24.54 -5.20 13.23
CA GLY A 141 -23.78 -4.32 14.11
C GLY A 141 -22.45 -4.92 14.57
N VAL A 142 -22.44 -6.20 14.95
CA VAL A 142 -21.21 -6.93 15.30
C VAL A 142 -20.29 -7.02 14.11
N THR A 143 -20.79 -7.39 12.93
CA THR A 143 -19.97 -7.47 11.72
C THR A 143 -19.34 -6.12 11.40
N LEU A 144 -20.11 -5.03 11.42
CA LEU A 144 -19.60 -3.68 11.19
C LEU A 144 -18.55 -3.27 12.24
N PHE A 145 -18.79 -3.57 13.51
CA PHE A 145 -17.82 -3.31 14.58
C PHE A 145 -16.52 -4.08 14.32
N CYS A 146 -16.61 -5.38 14.02
CA CYS A 146 -15.46 -6.21 13.70
C CYS A 146 -14.69 -5.68 12.48
N LEU A 147 -15.39 -5.24 11.43
CA LEU A 147 -14.77 -4.64 10.24
C LEU A 147 -14.01 -3.35 10.59
N VAL A 148 -14.60 -2.50 11.43
CA VAL A 148 -13.99 -1.24 11.88
C VAL A 148 -12.74 -1.51 12.71
N THR A 149 -12.83 -2.39 13.71
CA THR A 149 -11.69 -2.71 14.58
C THR A 149 -10.61 -3.49 13.84
N ALA A 150 -10.98 -4.38 12.92
CA ALA A 150 -10.04 -5.07 12.02
C ALA A 150 -9.22 -4.09 11.18
N ASN A 151 -9.89 -3.13 10.54
CA ASN A 151 -9.23 -2.13 9.70
C ASN A 151 -8.25 -1.26 10.52
N VAL A 152 -8.68 -0.83 11.71
CA VAL A 152 -7.83 -0.09 12.66
C VAL A 152 -6.63 -0.93 13.12
N ALA A 153 -6.86 -2.19 13.50
CA ALA A 153 -5.79 -3.11 13.92
C ALA A 153 -4.79 -3.36 12.79
N ASN A 154 -5.28 -3.54 11.56
CA ASN A 154 -4.43 -3.74 10.39
C ASN A 154 -3.54 -2.52 10.10
N SER A 155 -4.14 -1.32 10.17
CA SER A 155 -3.40 -0.06 10.03
C SER A 155 -2.32 0.10 11.10
N CYS A 156 -2.60 -0.34 12.33
CA CYS A 156 -1.65 -0.31 13.43
C CYS A 156 -0.50 -1.31 13.22
N LEU A 157 -0.82 -2.55 12.81
CA LEU A 157 0.18 -3.58 12.50
C LEU A 157 1.10 -3.15 11.35
N GLN A 158 0.52 -2.61 10.27
CA GLN A 158 1.30 -2.07 9.17
C GLN A 158 2.23 -0.94 9.65
N SER A 159 1.73 -0.03 10.51
CA SER A 159 2.54 1.06 11.04
C SER A 159 3.71 0.56 11.89
N GLN A 160 3.52 -0.49 12.71
CA GLN A 160 4.59 -1.09 13.50
C GLN A 160 5.69 -1.69 12.62
N ARG A 161 5.32 -2.39 11.54
CA ARG A 161 6.28 -2.97 10.60
C ARG A 161 7.08 -1.89 9.88
N GLU A 162 6.40 -0.86 9.36
CA GLU A 162 7.07 0.24 8.66
C GLU A 162 7.89 1.12 9.62
N GLU A 163 7.53 1.21 10.91
CA GLU A 163 8.34 1.85 11.95
C GLU A 163 9.66 1.12 12.21
N GLU A 164 9.68 -0.21 12.19
CA GLU A 164 10.94 -0.96 12.29
C GLU A 164 11.86 -0.67 11.10
N ILE A 165 11.31 -0.66 9.88
CA ILE A 165 12.06 -0.28 8.67
C ILE A 165 12.57 1.15 8.79
N ARG A 166 11.72 2.08 9.24
CA ARG A 166 12.07 3.49 9.45
C ARG A 166 13.23 3.64 10.44
N ARG A 167 13.21 2.90 11.55
CA ARG A 167 14.31 2.91 12.54
C ARG A 167 15.61 2.38 11.94
N GLN A 168 15.55 1.27 11.19
CA GLN A 168 16.71 0.70 10.52
C GLN A 168 17.32 1.69 9.52
N LEU A 169 16.48 2.30 8.66
CA LEU A 169 16.91 3.34 7.73
C LEU A 169 17.48 4.57 8.43
N SER A 170 16.81 5.05 9.49
CA SER A 170 17.26 6.21 10.26
C SER A 170 18.60 5.94 10.96
N SER A 171 18.79 4.73 11.49
CA SER A 171 20.06 4.31 12.10
C SER A 171 21.21 4.23 11.08
N ALA A 172 20.88 3.95 9.82
CA ALA A 172 21.81 3.98 8.69
C ALA A 172 22.04 5.41 8.12
N GLY A 173 21.47 6.44 8.75
CA GLY A 173 21.63 7.85 8.35
C GLY A 173 20.71 8.29 7.19
N GLN A 174 19.71 7.47 6.84
CA GLN A 174 18.77 7.76 5.76
C GLN A 174 17.63 8.66 6.24
N VAL A 175 17.09 9.48 5.34
CA VAL A 175 15.95 10.35 5.66
C VAL A 175 14.66 9.68 5.18
N VAL A 176 13.70 9.51 6.09
CA VAL A 176 12.43 8.84 5.83
C VAL A 176 11.27 9.75 6.23
N GLY A 177 10.35 10.01 5.31
CA GLY A 177 9.15 10.81 5.57
C GLY A 177 7.94 9.93 5.95
N PRO A 178 7.20 10.31 7.00
CA PRO A 178 6.03 9.57 7.45
C PRO A 178 4.78 9.94 6.63
N ARG A 179 3.82 9.01 6.57
CA ARG A 179 2.47 9.26 6.05
C ARG A 179 1.42 8.54 6.87
N TYR A 180 0.28 9.19 7.05
CA TYR A 180 -0.85 8.54 7.72
C TYR A 180 -1.42 7.40 6.86
N ILE A 181 -1.45 6.19 7.43
CA ILE A 181 -1.96 4.97 6.77
C ILE A 181 -3.28 4.47 7.37
N GLY A 182 -3.78 5.13 8.41
CA GLY A 182 -5.02 4.75 9.06
C GLY A 182 -6.28 5.10 8.24
N PRO A 183 -7.46 4.66 8.71
CA PRO A 183 -8.71 4.92 8.01
C PRO A 183 -9.05 6.42 7.98
N ARG A 184 -9.49 6.94 6.82
CA ARG A 184 -9.86 8.38 6.69
C ARG A 184 -10.95 8.84 7.66
N TRP A 185 -11.88 7.96 8.04
CA TRP A 185 -12.91 8.31 9.02
C TRP A 185 -12.30 8.49 10.42
N TYR A 186 -11.24 7.77 10.74
CA TYR A 186 -10.56 7.83 12.02
C TYR A 186 -9.84 9.17 12.20
N SER A 187 -9.12 9.62 11.15
CA SER A 187 -8.50 10.95 11.17
C SER A 187 -9.50 12.10 11.11
N ARG A 188 -10.61 11.96 10.36
CA ARG A 188 -11.69 12.97 10.32
C ARG A 188 -12.37 13.20 11.67
N LEU A 189 -12.38 12.19 12.53
CA LEU A 189 -12.89 12.30 13.90
C LEU A 189 -11.83 12.86 14.88
N GLY A 190 -10.62 13.19 14.41
CA GLY A 190 -9.51 13.66 15.23
C GLY A 190 -8.88 12.57 16.11
N LEU A 191 -9.30 11.31 16.00
CA LEU A 191 -8.87 10.24 16.90
C LEU A 191 -7.38 9.90 16.74
N ASN A 192 -6.79 10.19 15.59
CA ASN A 192 -5.36 10.03 15.32
C ASN A 192 -4.47 10.88 16.24
N GLU A 193 -4.96 12.00 16.76
CA GLU A 193 -4.21 12.86 17.70
C GLU A 193 -4.32 12.39 19.15
N PHE A 194 -5.44 11.74 19.51
CA PHE A 194 -5.75 11.38 20.90
C PHE A 194 -5.43 9.93 21.27
N THR A 195 -5.11 9.08 20.30
CA THR A 195 -4.78 7.67 20.59
C THR A 195 -3.27 7.43 20.71
N PRO A 196 -2.85 6.52 21.61
CA PRO A 196 -1.44 6.13 21.73
C PRO A 196 -0.92 5.36 20.50
N TRP A 197 -1.80 4.99 19.57
CA TRP A 197 -1.45 4.22 18.38
C TRP A 197 -1.11 5.16 17.22
N LYS A 198 0.19 5.34 16.96
CA LYS A 198 0.64 5.99 15.72
C LYS A 198 0.33 5.08 14.54
N MET A 199 -0.39 5.60 13.55
CA MET A 199 -0.70 4.92 12.29
C MET A 199 0.05 5.61 11.15
N GLU A 200 1.37 5.58 11.26
CA GLU A 200 2.32 6.20 10.33
C GLU A 200 3.05 5.13 9.53
N GLY A 201 2.91 5.17 8.21
CA GLY A 201 3.72 4.46 7.23
C GLY A 201 4.83 5.34 6.66
N ILE A 202 5.50 4.85 5.63
CA ILE A 202 6.60 5.50 4.92
C ILE A 202 6.09 5.98 3.57
N GLU A 203 6.16 7.29 3.35
CA GLU A 203 5.79 7.93 2.09
C GLU A 203 7.00 8.29 1.25
N SER A 204 8.05 8.80 1.90
CA SER A 204 9.26 9.22 1.21
C SER A 204 10.48 8.56 1.80
N ILE A 205 11.38 8.12 0.91
CA ILE A 205 12.69 7.58 1.30
C ILE A 205 13.75 8.32 0.50
N ASN A 206 14.75 8.82 1.21
CA ASN A 206 15.99 9.33 0.63
C ASN A 206 17.13 8.38 0.99
N LEU A 207 17.56 7.60 0.00
CA LEU A 207 18.69 6.70 0.08
C LEU A 207 19.96 7.40 -0.41
N ARG A 208 20.94 7.48 0.50
CA ARG A 208 22.32 7.89 0.29
C ARG A 208 23.21 6.71 0.60
N SER A 209 24.27 6.52 -0.17
CA SER A 209 25.24 5.51 0.22
C SER A 209 26.03 6.02 1.41
N THR A 210 26.07 5.22 2.47
CA THR A 210 26.90 5.51 3.64
C THR A 210 27.93 4.41 3.75
N GLU A 211 29.21 4.76 3.94
CA GLU A 211 30.34 3.81 4.01
C GLU A 211 30.19 2.76 5.14
N LEU A 212 29.28 2.99 6.09
CA LEU A 212 28.95 2.08 7.20
C LEU A 212 27.69 1.23 6.94
N GLY A 213 26.99 1.46 5.82
CA GLY A 213 25.61 1.04 5.59
C GLY A 213 25.39 -0.07 4.54
N GLU A 214 26.38 -0.44 3.72
CA GLU A 214 26.17 -1.41 2.63
C GLU A 214 25.73 -2.79 3.15
N MET A 215 26.34 -3.30 4.24
CA MET A 215 25.91 -4.55 4.88
C MET A 215 24.53 -4.45 5.53
N GLN A 216 24.10 -3.26 5.97
CA GLN A 216 22.80 -3.06 6.61
C GLN A 216 21.68 -2.86 5.58
N LEU A 217 21.95 -2.11 4.50
CA LEU A 217 21.00 -1.80 3.43
C LEU A 217 20.60 -3.05 2.64
N ALA A 218 21.52 -3.98 2.40
CA ALA A 218 21.22 -5.26 1.73
C ALA A 218 20.14 -6.08 2.46
N ALA A 219 20.11 -6.05 3.81
CA ALA A 219 19.08 -6.70 4.61
C ALA A 219 17.74 -5.94 4.61
N VAL A 220 17.77 -4.64 4.28
CA VAL A 220 16.59 -3.76 4.25
C VAL A 220 15.94 -3.78 2.87
N TYR A 221 16.68 -3.96 1.77
CA TYR A 221 16.14 -3.93 0.41
C TYR A 221 14.96 -4.87 0.16
N PRO A 222 14.95 -6.15 0.61
CA PRO A 222 13.77 -7.00 0.48
C PRO A 222 12.55 -6.46 1.21
N LYS A 223 12.74 -5.79 2.36
CA LYS A 223 11.65 -5.17 3.12
C LYS A 223 11.12 -3.91 2.45
N LEU A 224 11.99 -3.15 1.75
CA LEU A 224 11.54 -1.98 1.00
C LEU A 224 10.54 -2.36 -0.09
N ALA A 225 10.70 -3.52 -0.73
CA ALA A 225 9.79 -3.99 -1.77
C ALA A 225 8.32 -4.10 -1.33
N GLU A 226 8.07 -4.22 -0.03
CA GLU A 226 6.74 -4.37 0.57
C GLU A 226 6.01 -3.04 0.79
N LEU A 227 6.69 -1.90 0.64
CA LEU A 227 6.14 -0.58 0.93
C LEU A 227 5.03 -0.21 -0.06
N SER A 228 3.79 -0.43 0.35
CA SER A 228 2.60 -0.20 -0.50
C SER A 228 2.20 1.27 -0.62
N GLN A 229 2.78 2.15 0.20
CA GLN A 229 2.44 3.58 0.27
C GLN A 229 3.60 4.51 -0.14
N LEU A 230 4.73 3.94 -0.59
CA LEU A 230 5.89 4.72 -1.00
C LEU A 230 5.56 5.53 -2.26
N SER A 231 5.48 6.85 -2.12
CA SER A 231 5.15 7.76 -3.22
C SER A 231 6.37 8.54 -3.73
N ILE A 232 7.37 8.76 -2.87
CA ILE A 232 8.59 9.51 -3.20
C ILE A 232 9.82 8.65 -2.94
N LEU A 233 10.57 8.33 -3.98
CA LEU A 233 11.85 7.63 -3.87
C LEU A 233 12.96 8.54 -4.38
N LYS A 234 13.94 8.81 -3.52
CA LYS A 234 15.12 9.57 -3.87
C LYS A 234 16.37 8.72 -3.68
N LEU A 235 17.15 8.60 -4.73
CA LEU A 235 18.42 7.90 -4.79
C LEU A 235 19.52 8.93 -5.08
N HIS A 236 20.45 9.10 -4.14
CA HIS A 236 21.50 10.11 -4.20
C HIS A 236 22.84 9.51 -3.80
N ASP A 237 23.68 9.09 -4.75
CA ASP A 237 25.13 8.92 -4.55
C ASP A 237 25.82 8.37 -5.80
N LYS A 238 27.14 8.54 -5.92
CA LYS A 238 27.98 7.91 -6.97
C LYS A 238 28.32 6.46 -6.68
N THR A 239 28.24 6.06 -5.43
CA THR A 239 28.70 4.74 -4.96
C THR A 239 27.65 3.64 -5.14
N PHE A 240 26.39 3.97 -5.43
CA PHE A 240 25.41 2.96 -5.81
C PHE A 240 25.84 2.27 -7.11
N SER A 241 25.96 0.94 -7.06
CA SER A 241 26.20 0.13 -8.26
C SER A 241 24.93 0.01 -9.10
N GLU A 242 25.08 -0.20 -10.41
CA GLU A 242 23.94 -0.46 -11.31
C GLU A 242 23.15 -1.70 -10.87
N GLU A 243 23.85 -2.74 -10.39
CA GLU A 243 23.25 -4.00 -9.92
C GLU A 243 22.35 -3.78 -8.70
N GLU A 244 22.74 -2.95 -7.73
CA GLU A 244 21.93 -2.64 -6.57
C GLU A 244 20.66 -1.86 -6.93
N ILE A 245 20.77 -0.90 -7.85
CA ILE A 245 19.62 -0.12 -8.32
C ILE A 245 18.68 -1.02 -9.12
N ALA A 246 19.22 -1.87 -10.00
CA ALA A 246 18.44 -2.86 -10.73
C ALA A 246 17.70 -3.77 -9.75
N LEU A 247 18.38 -4.27 -8.72
CA LEU A 247 17.79 -5.13 -7.70
C LEU A 247 16.68 -4.40 -6.94
N LEU A 248 16.92 -3.17 -6.49
CA LEU A 248 15.96 -2.36 -5.74
C LEU A 248 14.71 -2.05 -6.57
N LEU A 249 14.91 -1.68 -7.83
CA LEU A 249 13.82 -1.37 -8.75
C LEU A 249 13.10 -2.62 -9.24
N THR A 250 13.77 -3.76 -9.44
CA THR A 250 13.12 -5.01 -9.88
C THR A 250 12.45 -5.77 -8.73
N ALA A 251 12.95 -5.63 -7.50
CA ALA A 251 12.33 -6.20 -6.31
C ALA A 251 10.98 -5.54 -5.99
N ARG A 252 10.71 -4.34 -6.52
CA ARG A 252 9.46 -3.62 -6.29
C ARG A 252 8.26 -4.47 -6.69
N ARG A 253 7.22 -4.45 -5.86
CA ARG A 253 5.98 -5.19 -6.15
C ARG A 253 4.78 -4.31 -6.42
N ARG A 254 4.54 -3.32 -5.56
CA ARG A 254 3.34 -2.45 -5.61
C ARG A 254 3.62 -0.98 -5.37
N TRP A 255 4.88 -0.57 -5.44
CA TRP A 255 5.28 0.81 -5.19
C TRP A 255 4.46 1.79 -6.04
N PRO A 256 3.58 2.60 -5.43
CA PRO A 256 2.87 3.65 -6.14
C PRO A 256 3.74 4.91 -6.21
N ILE A 257 5.01 4.76 -6.63
CA ILE A 257 5.95 5.88 -6.71
C ILE A 257 5.41 6.85 -7.74
N ARG A 258 5.15 8.07 -7.29
CA ARG A 258 4.78 9.22 -8.11
C ARG A 258 6.00 10.06 -8.43
N GLN A 259 6.94 10.15 -7.51
CA GLN A 259 8.13 10.98 -7.65
C GLN A 259 9.39 10.13 -7.51
N LEU A 260 10.18 10.06 -8.58
CA LEU A 260 11.47 9.38 -8.60
C LEU A 260 12.57 10.39 -8.85
N SER A 261 13.49 10.52 -7.90
CA SER A 261 14.69 11.34 -8.06
C SER A 261 15.93 10.45 -8.03
N ILE A 262 16.73 10.49 -9.09
CA ILE A 262 18.00 9.78 -9.19
C ILE A 262 19.08 10.82 -9.48
N SER A 263 20.07 10.96 -8.61
CA SER A 263 21.10 11.97 -8.83
C SER A 263 22.48 11.50 -8.42
N ASN A 264 23.48 12.09 -9.08
CA ASN A 264 24.90 11.79 -8.87
C ASN A 264 25.23 10.31 -9.12
N MET A 265 24.45 9.60 -9.93
CA MET A 265 24.71 8.21 -10.29
C MET A 265 25.34 8.11 -11.67
N ASN A 266 26.04 7.01 -11.93
CA ASN A 266 26.47 6.63 -13.27
C ASN A 266 25.40 5.73 -13.91
N LEU A 267 24.24 6.32 -14.24
CA LEU A 267 23.08 5.60 -14.73
C LEU A 267 23.13 5.52 -16.25
N THR A 268 23.41 4.33 -16.78
CA THR A 268 23.38 4.08 -18.23
C THR A 268 21.98 3.70 -18.71
N GLY A 269 21.72 3.85 -20.00
CA GLY A 269 20.46 3.40 -20.61
C GLY A 269 20.22 1.89 -20.47
N HIS A 270 21.28 1.08 -20.26
CA HIS A 270 21.17 -0.36 -20.04
C HIS A 270 20.44 -0.69 -18.74
N LEU A 271 20.77 0.00 -17.64
CA LEU A 271 20.09 -0.19 -16.36
C LEU A 271 18.58 0.04 -16.47
N LEU A 272 18.17 1.07 -17.21
CA LEU A 272 16.75 1.40 -17.39
C LEU A 272 15.99 0.35 -18.21
N LYS A 273 16.65 -0.37 -19.13
CA LYS A 273 16.00 -1.42 -19.93
C LYS A 273 15.48 -2.58 -19.05
N ASP A 274 16.21 -2.92 -17.99
CA ASP A 274 15.84 -4.01 -17.06
C ASP A 274 14.81 -3.58 -16.02
N VAL A 275 14.76 -2.28 -15.71
CA VAL A 275 13.69 -1.66 -14.94
C VAL A 275 12.46 -1.65 -15.84
N GLN A 276 11.58 -2.67 -15.71
CA GLN A 276 10.24 -2.66 -16.34
C GLN A 276 9.58 -1.27 -16.15
N SER A 277 8.59 -0.90 -16.96
CA SER A 277 7.92 0.42 -16.81
C SER A 277 7.56 0.72 -15.34
N LEU A 278 7.73 1.97 -14.89
CA LEU A 278 7.20 2.45 -13.62
C LEU A 278 5.88 3.19 -13.91
N PRO A 279 4.73 2.48 -13.98
CA PRO A 279 3.50 3.02 -14.56
C PRO A 279 2.83 4.10 -13.72
N ALA A 280 3.29 4.37 -12.50
CA ALA A 280 2.71 5.34 -11.60
C ALA A 280 3.56 6.62 -11.44
N VAL A 281 4.76 6.67 -12.03
CA VAL A 281 5.65 7.82 -11.87
C VAL A 281 5.12 8.98 -12.70
N GLU A 282 4.84 10.08 -12.02
CA GLU A 282 4.33 11.34 -12.56
C GLU A 282 5.48 12.36 -12.69
N GLU A 283 6.45 12.33 -11.77
CA GLU A 283 7.60 13.23 -11.75
C GLU A 283 8.91 12.43 -11.71
N LEU A 284 9.80 12.73 -12.65
CA LEU A 284 11.11 12.11 -12.75
C LEU A 284 12.20 13.17 -12.75
N SER A 285 13.13 13.09 -11.81
CA SER A 285 14.34 13.92 -11.81
C SER A 285 15.57 13.04 -11.92
N ILE A 286 16.32 13.16 -13.02
CA ILE A 286 17.59 12.45 -13.22
C ILE A 286 18.73 13.46 -13.37
N SER A 287 19.79 13.29 -12.57
CA SER A 287 21.05 14.02 -12.75
C SER A 287 22.19 13.03 -12.93
N SER A 288 22.50 12.68 -14.18
CA SER A 288 23.51 11.67 -14.51
C SER A 288 24.18 11.94 -15.87
N ALA A 289 25.53 11.99 -15.84
CA ALA A 289 26.36 12.19 -17.03
C ALA A 289 26.32 11.05 -18.04
N ALA A 290 25.89 9.86 -17.62
CA ALA A 290 25.85 8.67 -18.46
C ALA A 290 24.48 8.40 -19.09
N LEU A 291 23.46 9.21 -18.78
CA LEU A 291 22.16 9.10 -19.44
C LEU A 291 22.28 9.63 -20.87
N ASP A 292 21.98 8.77 -21.84
CA ASP A 292 22.02 9.04 -23.27
C ASP A 292 20.62 8.94 -23.92
N ASP A 293 20.55 9.15 -25.24
CA ASP A 293 19.29 9.06 -25.99
C ASP A 293 18.64 7.67 -25.92
N GLU A 294 19.43 6.60 -25.80
CA GLU A 294 18.89 5.24 -25.64
C GLU A 294 18.23 5.06 -24.27
N GLY A 295 18.86 5.55 -23.21
CA GLY A 295 18.27 5.56 -21.87
C GLY A 295 17.00 6.41 -21.82
N PHE A 296 17.00 7.58 -22.48
CA PHE A 296 15.81 8.41 -22.58
C PHE A 296 14.67 7.74 -23.38
N ALA A 297 15.00 6.95 -24.41
CA ALA A 297 13.99 6.19 -25.14
C ALA A 297 13.23 5.21 -24.25
N VAL A 298 13.87 4.63 -23.23
CA VAL A 298 13.17 3.81 -22.23
C VAL A 298 12.26 4.65 -21.34
N ILE A 299 12.74 5.81 -20.87
CA ILE A 299 11.94 6.75 -20.06
C ILE A 299 10.70 7.22 -20.82
N SER A 300 10.80 7.44 -22.12
CA SER A 300 9.67 7.89 -22.97
C SER A 300 8.49 6.90 -23.00
N GLN A 301 8.73 5.63 -22.62
CA GLN A 301 7.68 4.61 -22.52
C GLN A 301 6.88 4.70 -21.21
N TRP A 302 7.31 5.50 -20.24
CA TRP A 302 6.59 5.68 -18.98
C TRP A 302 5.44 6.67 -19.20
N THR A 303 4.29 6.13 -19.55
CA THR A 303 3.14 6.90 -20.04
C THR A 303 2.50 7.83 -19.01
N SER A 304 2.78 7.66 -17.72
CA SER A 304 2.21 8.50 -16.65
C SER A 304 3.04 9.73 -16.32
N LEU A 305 4.22 9.90 -16.93
CA LEU A 305 5.08 11.05 -16.66
C LEU A 305 4.43 12.36 -17.09
N GLU A 306 4.31 13.29 -16.16
CA GLU A 306 3.83 14.66 -16.37
C GLU A 306 4.98 15.67 -16.30
N SER A 307 6.00 15.41 -15.48
CA SER A 307 7.16 16.28 -15.31
C SER A 307 8.48 15.52 -15.35
N ILE A 308 9.42 15.98 -16.18
CA ILE A 308 10.75 15.38 -16.30
C ILE A 308 11.81 16.45 -16.09
N SER A 309 12.80 16.19 -15.25
CA SER A 309 13.97 17.04 -15.10
C SER A 309 15.22 16.22 -15.32
N ILE A 310 15.91 16.49 -16.42
CA ILE A 310 17.18 15.86 -16.76
C ILE A 310 18.28 16.91 -16.68
N ARG A 311 19.28 16.60 -15.86
CA ARG A 311 20.43 17.45 -15.65
C ARG A 311 21.73 16.73 -15.94
N LYS A 312 22.70 17.44 -16.55
CA LYS A 312 24.05 16.91 -16.81
C LYS A 312 24.00 15.55 -17.50
N ALA A 313 23.29 15.44 -18.62
CA ALA A 313 23.11 14.19 -19.37
C ALA A 313 23.58 14.35 -20.82
N ALA A 314 24.01 13.25 -21.44
CA ALA A 314 24.48 13.17 -22.82
C ALA A 314 23.32 12.94 -23.81
N ILE A 315 22.21 13.66 -23.61
CA ILE A 315 21.02 13.60 -24.47
C ILE A 315 21.08 14.64 -25.58
N THR A 316 20.47 14.35 -26.72
CA THR A 316 20.46 15.21 -27.90
C THR A 316 19.04 15.59 -28.33
N ALA A 317 18.92 16.32 -29.45
CA ALA A 317 17.64 16.63 -30.09
C ALA A 317 16.77 15.39 -30.41
N LYS A 318 17.34 14.17 -30.43
CA LYS A 318 16.56 12.93 -30.53
C LYS A 318 15.66 12.72 -29.31
N SER A 319 16.20 12.91 -28.10
CA SER A 319 15.42 12.83 -26.86
C SER A 319 14.30 13.85 -26.81
N VAL A 320 14.51 15.06 -27.35
CA VAL A 320 13.46 16.08 -27.44
C VAL A 320 12.28 15.64 -28.31
N LYS A 321 12.54 14.95 -29.43
CA LYS A 321 11.48 14.38 -30.27
C LYS A 321 10.69 13.30 -29.55
N LEU A 322 11.38 12.41 -28.84
CA LEU A 322 10.75 11.37 -28.02
C LEU A 322 9.89 11.98 -26.90
N ALA A 323 10.38 13.03 -26.24
CA ALA A 323 9.62 13.76 -25.22
C ALA A 323 8.31 14.34 -25.77
N ALA A 324 8.31 14.85 -27.02
CA ALA A 324 7.13 15.40 -27.67
C ALA A 324 6.03 14.36 -27.97
N GLU A 325 6.41 13.08 -28.05
CA GLU A 325 5.50 11.94 -28.29
C GLU A 325 4.86 11.41 -27.00
N MET A 326 5.38 11.81 -25.83
CA MET A 326 4.84 11.39 -24.54
C MET A 326 3.42 11.95 -24.32
N PRO A 327 2.44 11.12 -23.95
CA PRO A 327 1.02 11.51 -23.98
C PRO A 327 0.61 12.47 -22.87
N ASN A 328 1.25 12.38 -21.70
CA ASN A 328 0.88 13.13 -20.50
C ASN A 328 1.93 14.18 -20.08
N LEU A 329 3.04 14.29 -20.82
CA LEU A 329 4.13 15.19 -20.46
C LEU A 329 3.68 16.65 -20.58
N ARG A 330 3.83 17.41 -19.49
CA ARG A 330 3.49 18.83 -19.41
C ARG A 330 4.72 19.71 -19.27
N GLU A 331 5.73 19.23 -18.56
CA GLU A 331 6.92 20.01 -18.23
C GLU A 331 8.19 19.17 -18.41
N ILE A 332 9.20 19.70 -19.09
CA ILE A 332 10.50 19.05 -19.24
C ILE A 332 11.67 20.02 -19.07
N ASN A 333 12.66 19.64 -18.26
CA ASN A 333 13.85 20.45 -18.03
C ASN A 333 15.09 19.72 -18.56
N PHE A 334 15.88 20.42 -19.35
CA PHE A 334 17.14 19.96 -19.96
C PHE A 334 18.35 20.76 -19.46
N TYR A 335 18.28 21.28 -18.23
CA TYR A 335 19.34 22.10 -17.65
C TYR A 335 20.71 21.42 -17.67
N ASP A 336 21.75 22.16 -18.05
CA ASP A 336 23.13 21.65 -18.10
C ASP A 336 23.28 20.44 -19.07
N THR A 337 22.55 20.45 -20.19
CA THR A 337 22.71 19.55 -21.35
C THR A 337 23.04 20.37 -22.60
N ASP A 338 23.35 19.68 -23.72
CA ASP A 338 23.65 20.30 -25.01
C ASP A 338 22.39 20.71 -25.82
N ILE A 339 21.20 20.61 -25.23
CA ILE A 339 19.93 20.96 -25.89
C ILE A 339 19.73 22.48 -25.88
N SER A 340 19.46 23.04 -27.05
CA SER A 340 19.16 24.45 -27.25
C SER A 340 17.67 24.71 -27.40
N ASP A 341 17.24 25.98 -27.26
CA ASP A 341 15.84 26.36 -27.48
C ASP A 341 15.36 26.06 -28.91
N ALA A 342 16.27 26.04 -29.88
CA ALA A 342 15.98 25.70 -31.27
C ALA A 342 15.56 24.23 -31.43
N ASP A 343 16.11 23.34 -30.60
CA ASP A 343 15.75 21.92 -30.61
C ASP A 343 14.35 21.70 -30.01
N CYS A 344 13.92 22.59 -29.11
CA CYS A 344 12.65 22.53 -28.38
C CYS A 344 11.44 23.11 -29.13
N GLU A 345 11.58 23.51 -30.39
CA GLU A 345 10.47 24.01 -31.22
C GLU A 345 9.32 23.01 -31.33
N ILE A 346 9.62 21.70 -31.32
CA ILE A 346 8.59 20.66 -31.34
C ILE A 346 7.80 20.58 -30.02
N LEU A 347 8.43 20.91 -28.88
CA LEU A 347 7.78 20.93 -27.57
C LEU A 347 6.82 22.11 -27.45
N LYS A 348 7.20 23.28 -27.98
CA LYS A 348 6.32 24.46 -28.09
C LYS A 348 5.03 24.12 -28.83
N ARG A 349 5.14 23.43 -29.97
CA ARG A 349 3.97 23.01 -30.78
C ARG A 349 3.03 22.06 -30.03
N ARG A 350 3.56 21.28 -29.08
CA ARG A 350 2.80 20.36 -28.23
C ARG A 350 2.33 21.02 -26.93
N ASN A 351 2.58 22.31 -26.73
CA ASN A 351 2.28 23.05 -25.52
C ASN A 351 2.90 22.43 -24.25
N ILE A 352 4.10 21.86 -24.40
CA ILE A 352 4.89 21.32 -23.30
C ILE A 352 5.80 22.45 -22.83
N LYS A 353 5.75 22.79 -21.53
CA LYS A 353 6.69 23.77 -20.97
C LYS A 353 8.07 23.14 -20.94
N PHE A 354 9.08 23.88 -21.36
CA PHE A 354 10.45 23.38 -21.34
C PHE A 354 11.41 24.41 -20.75
N LEU A 355 12.49 23.91 -20.16
CA LEU A 355 13.60 24.71 -19.67
C LEU A 355 14.91 24.18 -20.25
N THR A 356 15.79 25.09 -20.64
CA THR A 356 17.12 24.79 -21.16
C THR A 356 18.17 25.53 -20.32
N ARG A 357 19.45 25.35 -20.64
CA ARG A 357 20.54 26.07 -19.97
C ARG A 357 20.43 27.60 -20.10
N ALA A 358 19.73 28.11 -21.12
CA ALA A 358 19.57 29.54 -21.36
C ALA A 358 18.48 30.20 -20.50
N SER A 359 17.53 29.43 -19.96
CA SER A 359 16.44 29.95 -19.12
C SER A 359 16.88 30.11 -17.65
N ALA A 360 16.71 31.31 -17.07
CA ALA A 360 17.02 31.60 -15.67
C ALA A 360 15.97 30.97 -14.74
N PHE A 361 16.39 30.19 -13.73
CA PHE A 361 15.44 29.56 -12.79
C PHE A 361 16.06 29.13 -11.43
N SER A 362 15.24 29.06 -10.36
CA SER A 362 15.54 28.63 -8.99
C SER A 362 14.81 27.34 -8.52
N VAL A 363 15.45 26.18 -8.65
CA VAL A 363 15.47 25.04 -7.70
C VAL A 363 14.69 25.07 -6.36
N GLU A 364 13.35 25.03 -6.27
CA GLU A 364 12.69 24.93 -4.94
C GLU A 364 12.37 23.48 -4.56
N THR A 365 12.78 23.06 -3.37
CA THR A 365 12.22 21.84 -2.74
C THR A 365 10.93 22.21 -2.02
N ALA A 366 9.82 21.65 -2.48
CA ALA A 366 8.54 21.76 -1.79
C ALA A 366 8.60 21.14 -0.38
N PRO A 367 7.63 21.47 0.50
CA PRO A 367 7.61 20.97 1.88
C PRO A 367 7.53 19.44 2.02
N ASP A 368 7.01 18.75 1.00
CA ASP A 368 6.98 17.28 0.90
C ASP A 368 8.30 16.69 0.35
N GLY A 369 9.28 17.54 0.06
CA GLY A 369 10.55 17.20 -0.55
C GLY A 369 10.49 17.07 -2.07
N SER A 370 9.34 17.23 -2.73
CA SER A 370 9.29 17.25 -4.19
C SER A 370 10.08 18.43 -4.75
N LEU A 371 10.70 18.28 -5.92
CA LEU A 371 11.39 19.39 -6.58
C LEU A 371 10.35 20.15 -7.41
N ARG A 372 10.04 21.39 -7.02
CA ARG A 372 9.18 22.29 -7.77
C ARG A 372 10.00 23.27 -8.59
N PHE A 373 9.62 23.38 -9.86
CA PHE A 373 10.20 24.35 -10.78
C PHE A 373 9.34 25.63 -10.79
N VAL A 374 9.78 26.70 -10.12
CA VAL A 374 9.18 28.05 -10.12
C VAL A 374 9.66 28.87 -11.33
N PHE A 375 9.16 28.60 -12.53
CA PHE A 375 9.46 29.40 -13.73
C PHE A 375 9.46 30.90 -13.39
N GLY A 376 10.59 31.58 -13.55
CA GLY A 376 10.62 33.02 -13.37
C GLY A 376 9.68 33.63 -14.40
N GLU A 377 8.73 34.44 -13.95
CA GLU A 377 8.01 35.31 -14.88
C GLU A 377 9.00 36.33 -15.42
N ASP A 378 8.96 36.52 -16.74
CA ASP A 378 9.90 37.28 -17.59
C ASP A 378 10.56 38.53 -16.97
#